data_AF-A0A4Q5C950-F1
#
_entry.id   AF-A0A4Q5C950-F1
#
_cell.length_a   1.000
_cell.length_b   1.000
_cell.length_c   1.000
_cell.angle_alpha   90.00
_cell.angle_beta   90.00
_cell.angle_gamma   90.00
#
_symmetry.space_group_name_H-M   'P 1'
#
loop_
_entity.id
_entity.type
_entity.pdbx_description
1 polymer ?
#
loop_
_entity_poly.entity_id
_entity_poly.type
_entity_poly.pdbx_seq_one_letter_code
_entity_poly.pdbx_strand_id
1 'polypeptide(L)' 'MPKVRKEIPELEKLVQTGRKKFVRYEEGAKLYSMGVHTFQELAKDAKAVYHVKRIVLINTELIDEYLENFRDEL' A
#
# COMPACT_ATOMS: atom_id res chain seq x y z
N MET A 1 -21.89 14.47 7.98
CA MET A 1 -21.88 13.06 7.51
C MET A 1 -20.51 12.73 6.95
N PRO A 2 -19.83 11.66 7.39
CA PRO A 2 -18.64 11.17 6.71
C PRO A 2 -19.02 10.79 5.28
N LYS A 3 -18.24 11.26 4.31
CA LYS A 3 -18.51 11.06 2.87
C LYS A 3 -18.35 9.56 2.60
N VAL A 4 -19.47 8.85 2.45
CA VAL A 4 -19.49 7.43 2.11
C VAL A 4 -18.64 7.24 0.86
N ARG A 5 -17.58 6.43 0.98
CA ARG A 5 -16.72 6.08 -0.16
C ARG A 5 -17.63 5.45 -1.21
N LYS A 6 -17.66 6.02 -2.42
CA LYS A 6 -18.29 5.34 -3.56
C LYS A 6 -17.42 4.15 -3.92
N GLU A 7 -17.97 2.95 -3.80
CA GLU A 7 -17.37 1.74 -4.34
C GLU A 7 -17.36 1.88 -5.87
N ILE A 8 -16.17 1.91 -6.44
CA ILE A 8 -15.98 1.93 -7.90
C ILE A 8 -15.39 0.56 -8.24
N PRO A 9 -16.16 -0.37 -8.83
CA PRO A 9 -15.73 -1.75 -9.07
C PRO A 9 -14.44 -1.85 -9.93
N GLU A 10 -14.23 -0.91 -10.84
CA GLU A 10 -13.02 -0.85 -11.67
C GLU A 10 -11.77 -0.48 -10.86
N LEU A 11 -11.95 0.24 -9.74
CA LEU A 11 -10.85 0.67 -8.88
C LEU A 11 -10.27 -0.50 -8.08
N GLU A 12 -11.09 -1.47 -7.68
CA GLU A 12 -10.65 -2.70 -7.05
C GLU A 12 -9.84 -3.57 -8.00
N LYS A 13 -10.29 -3.70 -9.26
CA LYS A 13 -9.52 -4.39 -10.30
C LYS A 13 -8.17 -3.72 -10.55
N LEU A 14 -8.12 -2.39 -10.61
CA LEU A 14 -6.85 -1.66 -10.80
C LEU A 14 -5.90 -1.82 -9.60
N VAL A 15 -6.43 -1.87 -8.38
CA VAL A 15 -5.67 -2.21 -7.17
C VAL A 15 -5.15 -3.64 -7.26
N GLN A 16 -5.99 -4.61 -7.63
CA GLN A 16 -5.60 -6.03 -7.80
C GLN A 16 -4.56 -6.23 -8.91
N THR A 17 -4.57 -5.41 -9.96
CA THR A 17 -3.55 -5.47 -11.03
C THR A 17 -2.20 -4.84 -10.65
N GLY A 18 -2.03 -4.31 -9.43
CA GLY A 18 -0.77 -3.71 -8.97
C GLY A 18 -0.41 -2.37 -9.63
N ARG A 19 -1.35 -1.73 -10.36
CA ARG A 19 -1.07 -0.52 -11.15
C ARG A 19 -1.18 0.81 -10.40
N LYS A 20 -1.60 0.79 -9.13
CA LYS A 20 -1.68 2.01 -8.31
C LYS A 20 -0.36 2.24 -7.58
N LYS A 21 0.35 3.30 -7.97
CA LYS A 21 1.56 3.78 -7.29
C LYS A 21 1.32 4.15 -5.81
N PHE A 22 0.14 4.65 -5.46
CA PHE A 22 -0.19 5.06 -4.09
C PHE A 22 -1.44 4.35 -3.55
N VAL A 23 -1.30 3.79 -2.35
CA VAL A 23 -2.35 3.09 -1.61
C VAL A 23 -2.47 3.63 -0.17
N ARG A 24 -3.60 3.39 0.50
CA ARG A 24 -3.67 3.55 1.97
C ARG A 24 -3.23 2.28 2.68
N TYR A 25 -2.99 2.34 3.99
CA TYR A 25 -2.57 1.17 4.78
C TYR A 25 -3.49 -0.04 4.61
N GLU A 26 -4.81 0.15 4.69
CA GLU A 26 -5.77 -0.96 4.51
C GLU A 26 -5.73 -1.57 3.10
N GLU A 27 -5.52 -0.74 2.07
CA GLU A 27 -5.46 -1.19 0.68
C GLU A 27 -4.15 -1.90 0.38
N GLY A 28 -3.03 -1.36 0.85
CA GLY A 28 -1.71 -1.97 0.72
C GLY A 28 -1.60 -3.28 1.51
N ALA A 29 -2.12 -3.31 2.74
CA ALA A 29 -2.18 -4.55 3.52
C ALA A 29 -2.93 -5.67 2.78
N LYS A 30 -4.06 -5.34 2.14
CA LYS A 30 -4.77 -6.30 1.28
C LYS A 30 -3.99 -6.67 0.03
N LEU A 31 -3.32 -5.72 -0.62
CA LEU A 31 -2.52 -5.94 -1.84
C LEU A 31 -1.40 -6.95 -1.62
N TYR A 32 -0.67 -6.82 -0.51
CA TYR A 32 0.44 -7.71 -0.16
C TYR A 32 0.00 -8.92 0.69
N SER A 33 -1.30 -9.07 0.94
CA SER A 33 -1.84 -10.13 1.80
C SER A 33 -1.22 -10.17 3.21
N MET A 34 -1.01 -8.99 3.80
CA MET A 34 -0.39 -8.80 5.12
C MET A 34 -1.36 -8.18 6.14
N GLY A 35 -1.04 -8.32 7.43
CA GLY A 35 -1.72 -7.56 8.48
C GLY A 35 -1.47 -6.05 8.35
N VAL A 36 -2.45 -5.22 8.69
CA VAL A 36 -2.34 -3.74 8.55
C VAL A 36 -1.17 -3.17 9.36
N HIS A 37 -0.95 -3.67 10.58
CA HIS A 37 0.17 -3.23 11.42
C HIS A 37 1.53 -3.63 10.82
N THR A 38 1.65 -4.86 10.34
CA THR A 38 2.86 -5.36 9.66
C THR A 38 3.16 -4.57 8.39
N PHE A 39 2.14 -4.29 7.57
CA PHE A 39 2.31 -3.47 6.37
C PHE A 39 2.69 -2.02 6.72
N GLN A 40 2.17 -1.48 7.83
CA GLN A 40 2.52 -0.15 8.31
C GLN A 40 3.98 -0.08 8.76
N GLU A 41 4.49 -1.08 9.47
CA GLU A 41 5.90 -1.18 9.86
C GLU A 41 6.79 -1.31 8.62
N LEU A 42 6.46 -2.23 7.71
CA LEU A 42 7.14 -2.39 6.43
C LEU A 42 7.23 -1.07 5.65
N ALA A 43 6.13 -0.31 5.58
CA ALA A 43 6.12 0.96 4.88
C ALA A 43 7.01 2.03 5.53
N LYS A 44 7.13 2.02 6.86
CA LYS A 44 8.06 2.92 7.57
C LYS A 44 9.51 2.53 7.28
N ASP A 45 9.82 1.24 7.34
CA ASP A 45 11.18 0.73 7.13
C ASP A 45 11.64 0.96 5.69
N ALA A 46 10.75 0.73 4.72
CA ALA A 46 10.95 1.05 3.30
C ALA A 46 10.97 2.56 3.00
N LYS A 47 10.75 3.43 3.99
CA LYS A 47 10.60 4.89 3.83
C LYS A 47 9.55 5.28 2.77
N ALA A 48 8.50 4.48 2.65
CA ALA A 48 7.46 4.61 1.63
C ALA A 48 6.25 5.45 2.06
N VAL A 49 6.27 6.05 3.25
CA VAL A 49 5.12 6.77 3.85
C VAL A 49 5.11 8.25 3.47
N TYR A 50 4.04 8.69 2.84
CA TYR A 50 3.78 10.07 2.46
C TYR A 50 2.62 10.66 3.27
N HIS A 51 2.89 11.77 3.96
CA HIS A 51 1.88 12.53 4.68
C HIS A 51 1.39 13.67 3.81
N VAL A 52 0.14 13.58 3.32
CA VAL A 52 -0.47 14.60 2.46
C VAL A 52 -1.68 15.17 3.17
N LYS A 53 -1.57 16.40 3.66
CA LYS A 53 -2.62 17.05 4.49
C LYS A 53 -2.96 16.18 5.71
N ARG A 54 -4.18 15.61 5.75
CA ARG A 54 -4.70 14.76 6.83
C ARG A 54 -4.81 13.29 6.43
N ILE A 55 -4.17 12.89 5.33
CA ILE A 55 -4.17 11.50 4.85
C ILE A 55 -2.75 10.98 4.72
N VAL A 56 -2.62 9.66 4.88
CA VAL A 56 -1.38 8.93 4.65
C VAL A 56 -1.52 8.10 3.39
N LEU A 57 -0.50 8.17 2.54
CA LEU A 57 -0.35 7.39 1.31
C LEU A 57 0.96 6.60 1.39
N ILE A 58 0.96 5.39 0.87
CA ILE A 58 2.12 4.51 0.79
C ILE A 58 2.46 4.32 -0.68
N ASN A 59 3.72 4.55 -1.04
CA ASN A 59 4.22 4.28 -2.39
C ASN A 59 4.59 2.80 -2.53
N THR A 60 3.86 2.06 -3.35
CA THR A 60 4.05 0.61 -3.52
C THR A 60 5.39 0.27 -4.20
N GLU A 61 5.87 1.13 -5.11
CA GLU A 61 7.15 0.89 -5.81
C GLU A 61 8.33 0.85 -4.83
N LEU A 62 8.31 1.68 -3.78
CA LEU A 62 9.35 1.67 -2.74
C LEU A 62 9.23 0.45 -1.82
N ILE A 63 8.01 -0.06 -1.62
CA ILE A 63 7.80 -1.32 -0.88
C ILE A 63 8.39 -2.48 -1.68
N ASP A 64 8.08 -2.55 -2.98
CA ASP A 64 8.57 -3.60 -3.86
C ASP A 64 10.11 -3.60 -3.91
N GLU A 65 10.73 -2.44 -4.12
CA GLU A 65 12.19 -2.28 -4.09
C GLU A 65 12.79 -2.69 -2.73
N TYR A 66 12.12 -2.35 -1.62
CA TYR A 66 12.56 -2.75 -0.30
C TYR A 66 12.51 -4.26 -0.10
N LEU A 67 11.43 -4.91 -0.53
CA LEU A 67 11.22 -6.36 -0.41
C LEU A 67 12.23 -7.18 -1.21
N GLU A 68 12.68 -6.70 -2.37
CA GLU A 68 13.73 -7.37 -3.15
C GLU A 68 15.04 -7.55 -2.37
N ASN A 69 15.33 -6.71 -1.36
CA ASN A 69 16.50 -6.88 -0.49
C ASN A 69 16.37 -8.04 0.52
N PHE A 70 15.18 -8.59 0.71
CA PHE A 70 14.91 -9.73 1.61
C PHE A 70 14.73 -11.04 0.84
N ARG A 71 14.98 -11.03 -0.48
CA ARG A 71 14.92 -12.23 -1.30
C ARG A 71 16.03 -13.18 -0.89
N ASP A 72 15.68 -14.44 -0.62
CA ASP A 72 16.65 -15.49 -0.38
C ASP A 72 17.49 -15.74 -1.65
N GLU A 73 18.82 -15.70 -1.52
CA GLU A 73 19.74 -16.18 -2.57
C GLU A 73 19.71 -17.71 -2.55
N LEU A 74 19.12 -18.31 -3.59
CA LEU A 74 19.29 -19.73 -3.94
C LEU A 74 20.51 -19.91 -4.83
#